data_AF-A0A7K0REF8-F1
#
_entry.id   AF-A0A7K0REF8-F1
#
_cell.length_a   1.000
_cell.length_b   1.000
_cell.length_c   1.000
_cell.angle_alpha   90.00
_cell.angle_beta   90.00
_cell.angle_gamma   90.00
#
_symmetry.space_group_name_H-M   'P 1'
#
loop_
_entity.id
_entity.type
_entity.pdbx_description
1 polymer ?
#
loop_
_entity_poly.entity_id
_entity_poly.type
_entity_poly.pdbx_seq_one_letter_code
_entity_poly.pdbx_strand_id
1 'polypeptide(L)'
;MVRRLIVPLIAVIALALSGCATDPLNERAIAEIQAMSARDAKVSDMTGDPSCGDPRAHLLTDKGFPTVFRTICRVHYKQGTIDRYKDMWCIGDFSKEPMLDHCYVWVPYNKQ
;
A
#
# COMPACT_ATOMS: atom_id res chain seq x y z
N MET A 1 56.36 -27.92 -31.13
CA MET A 1 55.92 -28.44 -29.80
C MET A 1 55.20 -27.32 -29.06
N VAL A 2 53.96 -27.57 -28.66
CA VAL A 2 52.97 -26.57 -28.22
C VAL A 2 53.18 -26.23 -26.74
N ARG A 3 53.43 -24.96 -26.40
CA ARG A 3 53.55 -24.48 -25.02
C ARG A 3 52.18 -23.98 -24.54
N ARG A 4 51.48 -24.81 -23.76
CA ARG A 4 50.16 -24.50 -23.18
C ARG A 4 50.32 -23.55 -21.98
N LEU A 5 49.76 -22.36 -22.10
CA LEU A 5 49.48 -21.45 -20.98
C LEU A 5 48.23 -21.95 -20.25
N ILE A 6 48.36 -22.26 -18.96
CA ILE A 6 47.23 -22.58 -18.09
C ILE A 6 47.01 -21.35 -17.21
N VAL A 7 45.94 -20.60 -17.49
CA VAL A 7 45.41 -19.54 -16.63
C VAL A 7 44.23 -20.13 -15.87
N PRO A 8 44.24 -20.22 -14.53
CA PRO A 8 43.05 -20.61 -13.80
C PRO A 8 42.12 -19.40 -13.66
N LEU A 9 40.96 -19.50 -14.31
CA LEU A 9 39.84 -18.57 -14.20
C LEU A 9 39.14 -18.84 -12.86
N ILE A 10 39.49 -18.10 -11.80
CA ILE A 10 38.74 -18.11 -10.54
C ILE A 10 37.52 -17.20 -10.73
N ALA A 11 36.39 -17.78 -11.10
CA ALA A 11 35.10 -17.10 -11.10
C ALA A 11 34.55 -17.08 -9.67
N VAL A 12 34.74 -15.96 -8.97
CA VAL A 12 34.04 -15.69 -7.70
C VAL A 12 32.61 -15.28 -8.03
N ILE A 13 31.66 -16.21 -7.85
CA ILE A 13 30.22 -15.95 -7.95
C ILE A 13 29.81 -15.22 -6.67
N ALA A 14 29.71 -13.90 -6.72
CA ALA A 14 29.03 -13.12 -5.69
C ALA A 14 27.51 -13.32 -5.86
N LEU A 15 26.92 -14.18 -5.04
CA LEU A 15 25.46 -14.24 -4.88
C LEU A 15 25.00 -12.93 -4.24
N ALA A 16 24.59 -11.98 -5.07
CA ALA A 16 23.80 -10.84 -4.63
C ALA A 16 22.42 -11.36 -4.20
N LEU A 17 22.23 -11.54 -2.90
CA LEU A 17 20.92 -11.67 -2.29
C LEU A 17 20.18 -10.33 -2.48
N SER A 18 19.52 -10.18 -3.63
CA SER A 18 18.50 -9.16 -3.84
C SER A 18 17.27 -9.54 -3.01
N GLY A 19 17.38 -9.43 -1.69
CA GLY A 19 16.22 -9.41 -0.82
C GLY A 19 15.42 -8.16 -1.17
N CYS A 20 14.13 -8.34 -1.50
CA CYS A 20 13.20 -7.24 -1.69
C CYS A 20 13.26 -6.35 -0.45
N ALA A 21 13.90 -5.18 -0.56
CA ALA A 21 13.91 -4.22 0.53
C ALA A 21 12.48 -3.69 0.68
N THR A 22 11.80 -4.09 1.74
CA THR A 22 10.52 -3.50 2.10
C THR A 22 10.74 -2.11 2.66
N ASP A 23 9.78 -1.21 2.43
CA ASP A 23 9.80 0.15 2.98
C ASP A 23 8.98 0.16 4.27
N PRO A 24 9.60 0.17 5.46
CA PRO A 24 8.88 0.03 6.74
C PRO A 24 7.90 1.17 6.98
N LEU A 25 8.18 2.36 6.43
CA LEU A 25 7.28 3.50 6.55
C LEU A 25 6.01 3.27 5.73
N ASN A 26 6.14 2.67 4.55
CA ASN A 26 5.00 2.32 3.71
C ASN A 26 4.18 1.17 4.32
N GLU A 27 4.83 0.18 4.92
CA GLU A 27 4.15 -0.90 5.66
C GLU A 27 3.32 -0.35 6.81
N ARG A 28 3.88 0.61 7.58
CA ARG A 28 3.13 1.30 8.65
C ARG A 28 1.93 2.06 8.10
N ALA A 29 2.13 2.80 7.00
CA ALA A 29 1.04 3.53 6.35
C ALA A 29 -0.09 2.60 5.90
N ILE A 30 0.24 1.46 5.28
CA ILE A 30 -0.75 0.46 4.85
C ILE A 30 -1.56 -0.04 6.05
N ALA A 31 -0.89 -0.38 7.16
CA ALA A 31 -1.56 -0.86 8.36
C ALA A 31 -2.49 0.21 8.98
N GLU A 32 -2.01 1.46 9.10
CA GLU A 32 -2.84 2.57 9.60
C GLU A 32 -4.06 2.80 8.70
N ILE A 33 -3.88 2.83 7.38
CA ILE A 33 -4.94 3.06 6.41
C ILE A 33 -5.99 1.93 6.41
N GLN A 34 -5.56 0.66 6.52
CA GLN A 34 -6.48 -0.47 6.67
C GLN A 34 -7.31 -0.36 7.94
N ALA A 35 -6.67 -0.04 9.07
CA ALA A 35 -7.37 0.15 10.35
C ALA A 35 -8.39 1.31 10.28
N MET A 36 -7.99 2.46 9.72
CA MET A 36 -8.85 3.63 9.63
C MET A 36 -10.02 3.42 8.66
N SER A 37 -9.78 2.80 7.50
CA SER A 37 -10.84 2.52 6.53
C SER A 37 -11.86 1.50 7.06
N ALA A 38 -11.42 0.46 7.77
CA ALA A 38 -12.30 -0.48 8.45
C ALA A 38 -13.20 0.23 9.48
N ARG A 39 -12.61 1.05 10.34
CA ARG A 39 -13.33 1.81 11.37
C ARG A 39 -14.36 2.78 10.75
N ASP A 40 -13.92 3.58 9.80
CA ASP A 40 -14.74 4.68 9.25
C ASP A 40 -15.76 4.19 8.21
N ALA A 41 -15.61 2.99 7.69
CA ALA A 41 -16.64 2.35 6.88
C ALA A 41 -17.92 2.11 7.66
N LYS A 42 -17.89 2.01 8.99
CA LYS A 42 -19.08 1.85 9.86
C LYS A 42 -20.00 0.72 9.38
N VAL A 43 -19.42 -0.46 9.16
CA VAL A 43 -20.12 -1.70 8.77
C VAL A 43 -19.91 -2.77 9.85
N SER A 44 -20.90 -3.63 10.07
CA SER A 44 -20.93 -4.56 11.22
C SER A 44 -20.50 -6.00 10.90
N ASP A 45 -20.35 -6.37 9.63
CA ASP A 45 -20.07 -7.73 9.17
C ASP A 45 -18.96 -7.73 8.11
N MET A 46 -17.78 -7.27 8.50
CA MET A 46 -16.60 -7.26 7.62
C MET A 46 -16.12 -8.70 7.36
N THR A 47 -15.75 -8.97 6.11
CA THR A 47 -15.34 -10.31 5.66
C THR A 47 -13.82 -10.45 5.48
N GLY A 48 -13.05 -9.48 5.96
CA GLY A 48 -11.59 -9.44 5.89
C GLY A 48 -11.06 -8.01 6.05
N ASP A 49 -9.74 -7.85 5.90
CA ASP A 49 -9.09 -6.54 5.93
C ASP A 49 -9.43 -5.73 4.66
N PRO A 50 -9.50 -4.39 4.76
CA PRO A 50 -9.68 -3.55 3.58
C PRO A 50 -8.55 -3.74 2.56
N SER A 51 -8.92 -3.81 1.28
CA SER A 51 -7.97 -3.82 0.17
C SER A 51 -7.64 -2.39 -0.22
N CYS A 52 -6.42 -1.94 0.06
CA CYS A 52 -6.00 -0.55 -0.14
C CYS A 52 -4.92 -0.43 -1.22
N GLY A 53 -4.94 0.68 -1.96
CA GLY A 53 -3.83 1.03 -2.87
C GLY A 53 -2.57 1.43 -2.11
N ASP A 54 -1.41 1.18 -2.70
CA ASP A 54 -0.10 1.52 -2.13
C ASP A 54 0.07 3.05 -1.94
N PRO A 55 0.23 3.55 -0.69
CA PRO A 55 0.39 4.97 -0.41
C PRO A 55 1.60 5.61 -1.10
N ARG A 56 2.73 4.90 -1.25
CA ARG A 56 3.92 5.41 -1.95
C ARG A 56 3.66 5.64 -3.43
N ALA A 57 2.87 4.77 -4.05
CA ALA A 57 2.48 4.91 -5.45
C ALA A 57 1.46 6.04 -5.68
N HIS A 58 0.83 6.56 -4.62
CA HIS A 58 -0.23 7.56 -4.68
C HIS A 58 0.12 8.87 -3.94
N LEU A 59 1.41 9.22 -3.91
CA LEU A 59 1.88 10.51 -3.44
C LEU A 59 1.38 11.65 -4.32
N LEU A 60 1.01 12.77 -3.70
CA LEU A 60 0.52 13.99 -4.36
C LEU A 60 1.68 14.92 -4.76
N THR A 61 2.76 14.34 -5.30
CA THR A 61 3.98 15.06 -5.68
C THR A 61 3.71 16.14 -6.73
N ASP A 62 2.84 15.84 -7.71
CA ASP A 62 2.42 16.76 -8.78
C ASP A 62 1.61 17.95 -8.26
N LYS A 63 1.10 17.87 -7.03
CA LYS A 63 0.36 18.93 -6.33
C LYS A 63 1.23 19.72 -5.35
N GLY A 64 2.53 19.45 -5.28
CA GLY A 64 3.45 20.12 -4.36
C GLY A 64 3.39 19.61 -2.92
N PHE A 65 2.79 18.43 -2.69
CA PHE A 65 2.72 17.79 -1.38
C PHE A 65 3.52 16.48 -1.38
N PRO A 66 4.85 16.52 -1.23
CA PRO A 66 5.72 15.38 -1.49
C PRO A 66 5.58 14.22 -0.50
N THR A 67 5.01 14.48 0.68
CA THR A 67 4.80 13.48 1.74
C THR A 67 3.33 13.09 1.90
N VAL A 68 2.41 13.83 1.27
CA VAL A 68 0.97 13.57 1.35
C VAL A 68 0.59 12.55 0.30
N PHE A 69 -0.20 11.56 0.69
CA PHE A 69 -0.76 10.55 -0.21
C PHE A 69 -2.29 10.60 -0.19
N ARG A 70 -2.90 10.08 -1.25
CA ARG A 70 -4.33 9.79 -1.29
C ARG A 70 -4.57 8.45 -1.95
N THR A 71 -5.06 7.48 -1.19
CA THR A 71 -5.35 6.13 -1.69
C THR A 71 -6.83 5.78 -1.50
N ILE A 72 -7.29 4.81 -2.28
CA ILE A 72 -8.61 4.22 -2.15
C ILE A 72 -8.50 2.86 -1.45
N CYS A 73 -9.40 2.61 -0.51
CA CYS A 73 -9.56 1.33 0.16
C CYS A 73 -10.95 0.77 -0.11
N ARG A 74 -11.02 -0.51 -0.45
CA ARG A 74 -12.28 -1.24 -0.55
C ARG A 74 -12.50 -2.06 0.71
N VAL A 75 -13.57 -1.76 1.44
CA VAL A 75 -14.02 -2.54 2.59
C VAL A 75 -15.04 -3.57 2.13
N HIS A 76 -14.75 -4.84 2.42
CA HIS A 76 -15.59 -5.98 2.07
C HIS A 76 -16.48 -6.34 3.27
N TYR A 77 -17.79 -6.40 3.06
CA TYR A 77 -18.73 -6.71 4.15
C TYR A 77 -19.97 -7.46 3.63
N LYS A 78 -20.73 -8.07 4.54
CA LYS A 78 -21.99 -8.72 4.23
C LYS A 78 -23.19 -7.92 4.70
N GLN A 79 -24.26 -7.99 3.92
CA GLN A 79 -25.58 -7.49 4.29
C GLN A 79 -26.57 -8.66 4.15
N GLY A 80 -26.75 -9.40 5.24
CA GLY A 80 -27.40 -10.71 5.19
C GLY A 80 -26.51 -11.71 4.45
N THR A 81 -27.02 -12.32 3.39
CA THR A 81 -26.25 -13.28 2.56
C THR A 81 -25.55 -12.62 1.36
N ILE A 82 -25.71 -11.31 1.18
CA ILE A 82 -25.21 -10.57 0.02
C ILE A 82 -23.86 -9.92 0.35
N ASP A 83 -22.85 -10.20 -0.47
CA ASP A 83 -21.57 -9.51 -0.42
C ASP A 83 -21.71 -8.07 -0.92
N ARG A 84 -21.13 -7.14 -0.17
CA ARG A 84 -21.16 -5.71 -0.43
C ARG A 84 -19.76 -5.13 -0.27
N TYR A 85 -19.60 -3.95 -0.86
CA TYR A 85 -18.35 -3.22 -0.85
C TYR A 85 -18.63 -1.77 -0.51
N LYS A 86 -17.74 -1.17 0.27
CA LYS A 86 -17.73 0.27 0.53
C LYS A 86 -16.35 0.79 0.21
N ASP A 87 -16.28 1.73 -0.72
CA ASP A 87 -15.03 2.37 -1.10
C ASP A 87 -14.78 3.58 -0.21
N MET A 88 -13.55 3.73 0.25
CA MET A 88 -13.11 4.75 1.20
C MET A 88 -11.91 5.50 0.62
N TRP A 89 -11.94 6.83 0.63
CA TRP A 89 -10.76 7.66 0.39
C TRP A 89 -10.01 7.90 1.69
N CYS A 90 -8.74 7.50 1.72
CA CYS A 90 -7.85 7.77 2.83
C CYS A 90 -6.77 8.76 2.37
N ILE A 91 -6.64 9.85 3.12
CA ILE A 91 -5.64 10.89 2.88
C ILE A 91 -4.78 10.95 4.12
N GLY A 92 -3.47 10.86 3.92
CA GLY A 92 -2.52 10.93 5.02
C GLY A 92 -1.21 11.57 4.59
N ASP A 93 -0.30 11.68 5.53
CA ASP A 93 0.98 12.35 5.37
C ASP A 93 2.08 11.55 6.07
N PHE A 94 3.06 11.08 5.29
CA PHE A 94 4.22 10.34 5.80
C PHE A 94 5.06 11.15 6.81
N SER A 95 4.89 12.48 6.88
CA SER A 95 5.59 13.35 7.83
C SER A 95 4.87 13.53 9.18
N LYS A 96 3.69 12.92 9.37
CA LYS A 96 2.86 13.08 10.58
C LYS A 96 2.73 11.78 11.39
N GLU A 97 2.45 11.93 12.67
CA GLU A 97 2.10 10.84 13.60
C GLU A 97 0.88 11.24 14.45
N PRO A 98 -0.28 10.58 14.29
CA PRO A 98 -0.58 9.54 13.28
C PRO A 98 -0.53 10.07 11.83
N MET A 99 -0.31 9.18 10.85
CA MET A 99 -0.22 9.62 9.44
C MET A 99 -1.57 10.09 8.89
N LEU A 100 -2.66 9.53 9.42
CA LEU A 100 -4.03 9.89 9.10
C LEU A 100 -4.95 9.64 10.30
N ASP A 101 -6.01 10.45 10.41
CA ASP A 101 -7.00 10.33 11.49
C ASP A 101 -8.32 9.73 11.01
N HIS A 102 -8.61 9.78 9.71
CA HIS A 102 -9.88 9.36 9.15
C HIS A 102 -9.81 9.00 7.66
N CYS A 103 -10.78 8.19 7.22
CA CYS A 103 -11.09 7.93 5.82
C CYS A 103 -12.54 8.33 5.51
N TYR A 104 -12.77 8.80 4.30
CA TYR A 104 -14.08 9.28 3.84
C TYR A 104 -14.75 8.26 2.94
N VAL A 105 -16.06 8.07 3.06
CA VAL A 105 -16.79 7.22 2.11
C VAL A 105 -16.72 7.84 0.72
N TRP A 106 -16.29 7.06 -0.26
CA TRP A 106 -16.42 7.44 -1.65
C TRP A 106 -17.88 7.27 -2.08
N VAL A 107 -18.52 8.38 -2.39
CA VAL A 107 -19.84 8.39 -3.01
C VAL A 107 -19.70 8.96 -4.41
N PRO A 108 -20.16 8.25 -5.45
CA PRO A 108 -20.27 8.88 -6.77
C PRO A 108 -21.28 10.03 -6.65
N TYR A 109 -20.94 11.19 -7.20
CA TYR A 109 -21.91 12.26 -7.37
C TYR A 109 -23.01 11.76 -8.33
N ASN A 110 -24.15 11.33 -7.78
CA ASN A 110 -25.38 11.29 -8.55
C ASN A 110 -26.04 12.67 -8.40
N LYS A 111 -26.25 13.35 -9.52
CA LYS A 111 -27.23 14.43 -9.56
C LYS A 111 -28.59 13.74 -9.38
N GLN A 112 -29.12 13.72 -8.16
CA GLN A 112 -30.55 13.46 -7.95
C GLN A 112 -31.34 14.67 -8.42
#